data_AF-A0A1H0C222-F1
#
_entry.id   AF-A0A1H0C222-F1
#
_cell.length_a   1.000
_cell.length_b   1.000
_cell.length_c   1.000
_cell.angle_alpha   90.00
_cell.angle_beta   90.00
_cell.angle_gamma   90.00
#
_symmetry.space_group_name_H-M   'P 1'
#
loop_
_entity.id
_entity.type
_entity.pdbx_description
1 polymer ?
#
loop_
_entity_poly.entity_id
_entity_poly.type
_entity_poly.pdbx_seq_one_letter_code
_entity_poly.pdbx_strand_id
1 'polypeptide(L)'
;MANTETVSALSLLCISISLLITFVMPIVLVIVLCIKRKIHILPVLIGAAVFTVFQLIIRIPALTIARQMSPEFGAFTQTPLWGGLFLGLTAGIFEEFGRFIGYKVALKKRTGWNDGFAFGLGHGGIEAVTLTGLAFVNNAVYALMINTGNWGLIEQALPADQAKQLFDGMVNTPSYMFLVGGMERIFAMTIQVALSILVLYAIRRRKFIYVLFAVLLHLVVDSPIIFLMQQTGVWGTEAYAMLCAVAAAIYIVRSRKVFARMDAQVQPINPAEPV
;
A
#
# COMPACT_ATOMS: atom_id res chain seq x y z
N MET A 1 35.59 17.71 4.51
CA MET A 1 35.77 18.34 3.19
C MET A 1 34.40 18.84 2.78
N ALA A 2 34.27 20.04 2.22
CA ALA A 2 32.97 20.49 1.71
C ALA A 2 32.60 19.59 0.52
N ASN A 3 31.55 18.77 0.66
CA ASN A 3 31.04 17.98 -0.45
C ASN A 3 30.54 18.97 -1.52
N THR A 4 31.22 19.03 -2.67
CA THR A 4 30.85 19.90 -3.80
C THR A 4 29.76 19.28 -4.68
N GLU A 5 29.42 18.02 -4.43
CA GLU A 5 28.40 17.30 -5.15
C GLU A 5 27.00 17.73 -4.68
N THR A 6 26.10 17.92 -5.64
CA THR A 6 24.72 18.36 -5.40
C THR A 6 23.74 17.34 -5.97
N VAL A 7 22.54 17.30 -5.41
CA VAL A 7 21.44 16.51 -5.98
C VAL A 7 20.96 17.20 -7.25
N SER A 8 20.98 16.45 -8.36
CA SER A 8 20.62 16.99 -9.68
C SER A 8 19.17 17.49 -9.75
N ALA A 9 18.91 18.46 -10.62
CA ALA A 9 17.56 18.95 -10.88
C ALA A 9 16.60 17.84 -11.35
N LEU A 10 17.13 16.86 -12.10
CA LEU A 10 16.36 15.70 -12.54
C LEU A 10 15.97 14.79 -11.36
N SER A 11 16.87 14.55 -10.40
CA SER A 11 16.56 13.80 -9.18
C SER A 11 15.49 14.52 -8.36
N LEU A 12 15.59 15.85 -8.20
CA LEU A 12 14.56 16.66 -7.53
C LEU A 12 13.19 16.56 -8.20
N LEU A 13 13.16 16.59 -9.54
CA LEU A 13 11.93 16.40 -10.32
C LEU A 13 11.34 14.99 -10.08
N CYS A 14 12.16 13.94 -10.15
CA CYS A 14 11.70 12.57 -9.93
C CYS A 14 11.18 12.35 -8.50
N ILE A 15 11.86 12.89 -7.48
CA ILE A 15 11.39 12.89 -6.09
C ILE A 15 10.03 13.61 -5.98
N SER A 16 9.90 14.77 -6.62
CA SER A 16 8.66 15.55 -6.61
C SER A 16 7.50 14.80 -7.26
N ILE A 17 7.74 14.12 -8.39
CA ILE A 17 6.72 13.30 -9.05
C ILE A 17 6.28 12.14 -8.14
N SER A 18 7.23 11.45 -7.48
CA SER A 18 6.88 10.38 -6.54
C SER A 18 6.13 10.89 -5.31
N LEU A 19 6.45 12.09 -4.80
CA LEU A 19 5.63 12.75 -3.77
C LEU A 19 4.20 13.02 -4.25
N LEU A 20 4.04 13.52 -5.48
CA LEU A 20 2.71 13.76 -6.04
C LEU A 20 1.92 12.45 -6.17
N ILE A 21 2.56 11.35 -6.60
CA ILE A 21 1.90 10.04 -6.71
C ILE A 21 1.51 9.48 -5.34
N THR A 22 2.35 9.64 -4.33
CA THR A 22 2.13 9.01 -3.01
C THR A 22 1.24 9.83 -2.08
N PHE A 23 1.29 11.16 -2.14
CA PHE A 23 0.45 12.05 -1.34
C PHE A 23 -0.74 12.61 -2.11
N VAL A 24 -0.47 13.24 -3.25
CA VAL A 24 -1.48 14.09 -3.90
C VAL A 24 -2.50 13.23 -4.65
N MET A 25 -2.04 12.22 -5.40
CA MET A 25 -2.93 11.37 -6.21
C MET A 25 -4.02 10.68 -5.38
N PRO A 26 -3.74 10.00 -4.25
CA PRO A 26 -4.80 9.34 -3.47
C PRO A 26 -5.81 10.34 -2.92
N ILE A 27 -5.36 11.48 -2.42
CA ILE A 27 -6.22 12.53 -1.83
C ILE A 27 -7.11 13.14 -2.91
N VAL A 28 -6.53 13.58 -4.03
CA VAL A 28 -7.27 14.17 -5.15
C VAL A 28 -8.27 13.17 -5.72
N LEU A 29 -7.88 11.90 -5.88
CA LEU A 29 -8.77 10.86 -6.38
C LEU A 29 -9.98 10.67 -5.46
N VAL A 30 -9.78 10.60 -4.15
CA VAL A 30 -10.88 10.53 -3.16
C VAL A 30 -11.79 11.76 -3.28
N ILE A 31 -11.22 12.97 -3.26
CA ILE A 31 -11.98 14.23 -3.34
C ILE A 31 -12.85 14.26 -4.60
N VAL A 32 -12.25 14.00 -5.76
CA VAL A 32 -12.96 14.02 -7.06
C VAL A 32 -14.09 12.99 -7.10
N LEU A 33 -13.85 11.77 -6.59
CA LEU A 33 -14.86 10.72 -6.59
C LEU A 33 -16.00 10.98 -5.58
N CYS A 34 -15.71 11.62 -4.44
CA CYS A 34 -16.73 12.07 -3.49
C CYS A 34 -17.57 13.21 -4.07
N ILE A 35 -16.95 14.22 -4.69
CA ILE A 35 -17.66 15.34 -5.33
C ILE A 35 -18.56 14.83 -6.46
N LYS A 36 -18.06 13.89 -7.28
CA LYS A 36 -18.85 13.24 -8.35
C LYS A 36 -19.89 12.22 -7.82
N ARG A 37 -20.08 12.12 -6.51
CA ARG A 37 -21.00 11.18 -5.83
C ARG A 37 -20.82 9.72 -6.26
N LYS A 38 -19.61 9.33 -6.67
CA LYS A 38 -19.29 7.95 -7.08
C LYS A 38 -18.97 7.05 -5.89
N ILE A 39 -18.47 7.65 -4.80
CA ILE A 39 -18.14 6.95 -3.55
C ILE A 39 -18.58 7.76 -2.34
N HIS A 40 -18.77 7.08 -1.20
CA HIS A 40 -18.96 7.73 0.09
C HIS A 40 -17.62 7.84 0.84
N ILE A 41 -17.44 8.94 1.58
CA ILE A 41 -16.21 9.18 2.34
C ILE A 41 -16.04 8.22 3.52
N LEU A 42 -17.15 7.75 4.10
CA LEU A 42 -17.09 6.88 5.28
C LEU A 42 -16.30 5.57 5.02
N PRO A 43 -16.57 4.79 3.96
CA PRO A 43 -15.73 3.64 3.62
C PRO A 43 -14.25 3.98 3.45
N VAL A 44 -13.92 5.12 2.83
CA VAL A 44 -12.52 5.58 2.67
C VAL A 44 -11.87 5.76 4.03
N LEU A 45 -12.51 6.48 4.95
CA LEU A 45 -11.98 6.72 6.30
C LEU A 45 -11.82 5.43 7.10
N ILE A 46 -12.78 4.50 6.99
CA ILE A 46 -12.66 3.18 7.65
C ILE A 46 -11.51 2.37 7.04
N GLY A 47 -11.35 2.39 5.72
CA GLY A 47 -10.24 1.71 5.04
C GLY A 47 -8.88 2.22 5.52
N ALA A 48 -8.74 3.54 5.61
CA ALA A 48 -7.54 4.18 6.14
C ALA A 48 -7.31 3.84 7.62
N ALA A 49 -8.34 3.92 8.46
CA ALA A 49 -8.25 3.59 9.88
C ALA A 49 -7.85 2.13 10.11
N VAL A 50 -8.36 1.19 9.30
CA VAL A 50 -8.00 -0.23 9.39
C VAL A 50 -6.52 -0.44 9.10
N PHE A 51 -5.96 0.16 8.04
CA PHE A 51 -4.52 0.06 7.78
C PHE A 51 -3.70 0.63 8.94
N THR A 52 -4.05 1.84 9.39
CA THR A 52 -3.35 2.50 10.49
C THR A 52 -3.34 1.65 11.76
N VAL A 53 -4.49 1.10 12.16
CA VAL A 53 -4.59 0.30 13.39
C VAL A 53 -3.86 -1.03 13.24
N PHE A 54 -4.21 -1.83 12.22
CA PHE A 54 -3.69 -3.19 12.12
C PHE A 54 -2.22 -3.23 11.72
N GLN A 55 -1.77 -2.27 10.91
CA GLN A 55 -0.43 -2.25 10.37
C GLN A 55 0.51 -1.32 11.13
N LEU A 56 0.17 -0.04 11.23
CA LEU A 56 1.09 0.94 11.84
C LEU A 56 1.13 0.83 13.37
N ILE A 57 0.01 0.51 14.02
CA ILE A 57 -0.08 0.46 15.48
C ILE A 57 0.18 -0.95 16.03
N ILE A 58 -0.24 -2.00 15.33
CA ILE A 58 -0.15 -3.37 15.85
C ILE A 58 1.00 -4.15 15.20
N ARG A 59 0.89 -4.50 13.91
CA ARG A 59 1.82 -5.46 13.28
C ARG A 59 3.25 -4.94 13.21
N ILE A 60 3.48 -3.73 12.70
CA ILE A 60 4.84 -3.19 12.51
C ILE A 60 5.54 -3.03 13.86
N PRO A 61 4.95 -2.41 14.90
CA PRO A 61 5.58 -2.33 16.22
C PRO A 61 5.85 -3.70 16.83
N ALA A 62 4.91 -4.65 16.73
CA ALA A 62 5.11 -6.01 17.24
C ALA A 62 6.29 -6.72 16.55
N LEU A 63 6.41 -6.60 15.22
CA LEU A 63 7.56 -7.13 14.47
C LEU A 63 8.87 -6.46 14.88
N THR A 64 8.87 -5.13 15.09
CA THR A 64 10.05 -4.39 15.53
C THR A 64 10.51 -4.85 16.91
N ILE A 65 9.58 -4.96 17.87
CA ILE A 65 9.89 -5.45 19.22
C ILE A 65 10.42 -6.88 19.16
N ALA A 66 9.77 -7.78 18.41
CA ALA A 66 10.22 -9.16 18.27
C ALA A 66 11.64 -9.27 17.68
N ARG A 67 11.98 -8.45 16.68
CA ARG A 67 13.33 -8.39 16.09
C ARG A 67 14.38 -7.86 17.07
N GLN A 68 14.01 -6.94 17.95
CA GLN A 68 14.90 -6.42 18.99
C GLN A 68 15.12 -7.43 20.12
N MET A 69 14.10 -8.23 20.45
CA MET A 69 14.16 -9.24 21.50
C MET A 69 14.91 -10.51 21.09
N SER A 70 14.95 -10.85 19.80
CA SER A 70 15.71 -12.00 19.28
C SER A 70 16.46 -11.63 17.99
N PRO A 71 17.80 -11.54 18.04
CA PRO A 71 18.63 -11.37 16.85
C PRO A 71 18.42 -12.46 15.80
N GLU A 72 18.17 -13.71 16.23
CA GLU A 72 17.88 -14.84 15.35
C GLU A 72 16.58 -14.63 14.57
N PHE A 73 15.54 -14.14 15.23
CA PHE A 73 14.30 -13.75 14.56
C PHE A 73 14.52 -12.56 13.61
N GLY A 74 15.34 -11.59 14.03
CA GLY A 74 15.84 -10.51 13.19
C GLY A 74 16.42 -11.05 11.87
N ALA A 75 17.41 -11.93 11.96
CA ALA A 75 18.06 -12.56 10.83
C ALA A 75 17.09 -13.40 9.98
N PHE A 76 16.21 -14.18 10.61
CA PHE A 76 15.19 -14.97 9.92
C PHE A 76 14.30 -14.11 9.03
N THR A 77 13.80 -12.98 9.54
CA THR A 77 12.91 -12.11 8.74
C THR A 77 13.61 -11.41 7.57
N GLN A 78 14.95 -11.41 7.53
CA GLN A 78 15.74 -10.91 6.40
C GLN A 78 16.07 -12.02 5.38
N THR A 79 15.73 -13.28 5.67
CA THR A 79 15.93 -14.35 4.69
C THR A 79 14.97 -14.16 3.51
N PRO A 80 15.45 -14.23 2.25
CA PRO A 80 14.64 -13.81 1.11
C PRO A 80 13.37 -14.62 0.90
N LEU A 81 13.47 -15.95 1.06
CA LEU A 81 12.34 -16.85 0.87
C LEU A 81 11.49 -16.98 2.14
N TRP A 82 12.06 -17.50 3.22
CA TRP A 82 11.29 -17.82 4.42
C TRP A 82 10.87 -16.58 5.20
N GLY A 83 11.75 -15.58 5.30
CA GLY A 83 11.43 -14.27 5.87
C GLY A 83 10.39 -13.54 5.03
N GLY A 84 10.53 -13.56 3.70
CA GLY A 84 9.53 -13.02 2.77
C GLY A 84 8.15 -13.66 2.94
N LEU A 85 8.07 -15.00 2.98
CA LEU A 85 6.83 -15.74 3.24
C LEU A 85 6.20 -15.39 4.58
N PHE A 86 7.00 -15.32 5.65
CA PHE A 86 6.51 -14.95 6.97
C PHE A 86 5.98 -13.51 7.01
N LEU A 87 6.72 -12.56 6.44
CA LEU A 87 6.32 -11.16 6.39
C LEU A 87 5.05 -10.99 5.54
N GLY A 88 4.98 -11.59 4.35
CA GLY A 88 3.79 -11.54 3.50
C GLY A 88 2.57 -12.20 4.12
N LEU A 89 2.74 -13.35 4.81
CA LEU A 89 1.63 -14.03 5.48
C LEU A 89 1.08 -13.18 6.62
N THR A 90 1.97 -12.64 7.47
CA THR A 90 1.54 -11.78 8.57
C THR A 90 0.90 -10.49 8.05
N ALA A 91 1.38 -9.91 6.94
CA ALA A 91 0.74 -8.76 6.31
C ALA A 91 -0.70 -9.08 5.89
N GLY A 92 -0.88 -10.16 5.13
CA GLY A 92 -2.19 -10.63 4.69
C GLY A 92 -3.13 -10.93 5.85
N ILE A 93 -2.67 -11.61 6.91
CA ILE A 93 -3.51 -11.88 8.08
C ILE A 93 -3.99 -10.58 8.73
N PHE A 94 -3.08 -9.67 9.09
CA PHE A 94 -3.46 -8.45 9.80
C PHE A 94 -4.33 -7.55 8.96
N GLU A 95 -4.00 -7.36 7.69
CA GLU A 95 -4.76 -6.47 6.82
C GLU A 95 -6.12 -7.04 6.48
N GLU A 96 -6.22 -8.29 5.98
CA GLU A 96 -7.50 -8.83 5.52
C GLU A 96 -8.47 -9.09 6.67
N PHE A 97 -7.99 -9.52 7.84
CA PHE A 97 -8.84 -9.61 9.03
C PHE A 97 -9.27 -8.22 9.51
N GLY A 98 -8.37 -7.23 9.46
CA GLY A 98 -8.72 -5.84 9.72
C GLY A 98 -9.82 -5.34 8.79
N ARG A 99 -9.74 -5.64 7.48
CA ARG A 99 -10.79 -5.30 6.51
C ARG A 99 -12.11 -5.98 6.85
N PHE A 100 -12.08 -7.27 7.17
CA PHE A 100 -13.27 -8.02 7.55
C PHE A 100 -13.94 -7.40 8.79
N ILE A 101 -13.17 -7.04 9.81
CA ILE A 101 -13.67 -6.37 11.02
C ILE A 101 -14.24 -4.99 10.65
N GLY A 102 -13.53 -4.20 9.85
CA GLY A 102 -13.97 -2.88 9.39
C GLY A 102 -15.33 -2.94 8.69
N TYR A 103 -15.52 -3.88 7.76
CA TYR A 103 -16.82 -4.07 7.11
C TYR A 103 -17.91 -4.53 8.08
N LYS A 104 -17.61 -5.55 8.89
CA LYS A 104 -18.59 -6.19 9.78
C LYS A 104 -19.03 -5.27 10.93
N VAL A 105 -18.17 -4.38 11.40
CA VAL A 105 -18.43 -3.52 12.55
C VAL A 105 -18.85 -2.12 12.11
N ALA A 106 -18.07 -1.46 11.24
CA ALA A 106 -18.26 -0.04 10.92
C ALA A 106 -19.12 0.21 9.67
N LEU A 107 -19.18 -0.74 8.72
CA LEU A 107 -19.89 -0.57 7.43
C LEU A 107 -21.05 -1.54 7.23
N LYS A 108 -21.72 -1.97 8.31
CA LYS A 108 -22.84 -2.95 8.30
C LYS A 108 -23.93 -2.66 7.25
N LYS A 109 -24.21 -1.38 6.99
CA LYS A 109 -25.24 -0.92 6.03
C LYS A 109 -24.69 -0.51 4.67
N ARG A 110 -23.37 -0.60 4.47
CA ARG A 110 -22.64 -0.11 3.28
C ARG A 110 -21.87 -1.26 2.66
N THR A 111 -22.58 -2.06 1.86
CA THR A 111 -22.05 -3.28 1.24
C THR A 111 -22.09 -3.25 -0.29
N GLY A 112 -22.26 -2.07 -0.88
CA GLY A 112 -22.23 -1.91 -2.34
C GLY A 112 -20.81 -2.04 -2.89
N TRP A 113 -20.69 -2.33 -4.19
CA TRP A 113 -19.37 -2.42 -4.84
C TRP A 113 -18.55 -1.13 -4.67
N ASN A 114 -19.21 0.03 -4.77
CA ASN A 114 -18.56 1.33 -4.56
C ASN A 114 -18.04 1.50 -3.13
N ASP A 115 -18.68 0.90 -2.12
CA ASP A 115 -18.18 0.94 -0.73
C ASP A 115 -16.88 0.13 -0.62
N GLY A 116 -16.80 -1.02 -1.29
CA GLY A 116 -15.58 -1.84 -1.32
C GLY A 116 -14.42 -1.18 -2.06
N PHE A 117 -14.73 -0.54 -3.19
CA PHE A 117 -13.76 0.27 -3.94
C PHE A 117 -13.24 1.44 -3.09
N ALA A 118 -14.15 2.18 -2.45
CA ALA A 118 -13.82 3.31 -1.62
C ALA A 118 -13.00 2.93 -0.39
N PHE A 119 -13.34 1.81 0.27
CA PHE A 119 -12.56 1.25 1.35
C PHE A 119 -11.12 1.00 0.92
N GLY A 120 -10.92 0.29 -0.19
CA GLY A 120 -9.58 -0.04 -0.67
C GLY A 120 -8.79 1.18 -1.12
N LEU A 121 -9.45 2.20 -1.67
CA LEU A 121 -8.81 3.48 -1.99
C LEU A 121 -8.30 4.19 -0.74
N GLY A 122 -9.10 4.21 0.34
CA GLY A 122 -8.66 4.78 1.62
C GLY A 122 -7.51 3.99 2.25
N HIS A 123 -7.59 2.66 2.18
CA HIS A 123 -6.58 1.75 2.71
C HIS A 123 -5.25 1.88 1.95
N GLY A 124 -5.24 1.67 0.63
CA GLY A 124 -4.03 1.80 -0.17
C GLY A 124 -3.51 3.24 -0.23
N GLY A 125 -4.40 4.23 -0.12
CA GLY A 125 -4.01 5.65 -0.07
C GLY A 125 -3.22 6.00 1.19
N ILE A 126 -3.70 5.61 2.38
CA ILE A 126 -2.95 5.87 3.62
C ILE A 126 -1.65 5.06 3.68
N GLU A 127 -1.65 3.83 3.14
CA GLU A 127 -0.43 3.03 2.99
C GLU A 127 0.59 3.76 2.11
N ALA A 128 0.19 4.26 0.94
CA ALA A 128 1.06 5.00 0.04
C ALA A 128 1.64 6.26 0.71
N VAL A 129 0.81 7.01 1.44
CA VAL A 129 1.23 8.20 2.20
C VAL A 129 2.26 7.84 3.28
N THR A 130 1.95 6.83 4.11
CA THR A 130 2.70 6.57 5.34
C THR A 130 3.96 5.74 5.11
N LEU A 131 3.92 4.74 4.23
CA LEU A 131 5.07 3.86 4.01
C LEU A 131 6.05 4.45 2.99
N THR A 132 5.57 5.06 1.91
CA THR A 132 6.42 5.53 0.81
C THR A 132 6.48 7.06 0.75
N GLY A 133 5.35 7.73 0.93
CA GLY A 133 5.28 9.19 0.90
C GLY A 133 6.21 9.84 1.91
N LEU A 134 6.16 9.42 3.18
CA LEU A 134 7.05 9.97 4.23
C LEU A 134 8.54 9.78 3.89
N ALA A 135 8.91 8.66 3.28
CA ALA A 135 10.30 8.46 2.82
C ALA A 135 10.68 9.47 1.73
N PHE A 136 9.79 9.77 0.78
CA PHE A 136 10.06 10.78 -0.23
C PHE A 136 10.04 12.22 0.33
N VAL A 137 9.32 12.49 1.41
CA VAL A 137 9.43 13.77 2.13
C VAL A 137 10.83 13.93 2.70
N ASN A 138 11.35 12.89 3.34
CA ASN A 138 12.73 12.88 3.83
C ASN A 138 13.73 13.06 2.68
N ASN A 139 13.55 12.37 1.55
CA ASN A 139 14.41 12.55 0.38
C ASN A 139 14.40 14.00 -0.14
N ALA A 140 13.23 14.67 -0.16
CA ALA A 140 13.14 16.07 -0.55
C ALA A 140 13.87 16.98 0.44
N VAL A 141 13.70 16.76 1.75
CA VAL A 141 14.43 17.49 2.79
C VAL A 141 15.94 17.30 2.65
N TYR A 142 16.40 16.06 2.49
CA TYR A 142 17.83 15.76 2.31
C TYR A 142 18.40 16.41 1.05
N ALA A 143 17.68 16.34 -0.07
CA ALA A 143 18.12 16.99 -1.30
C ALA A 143 18.25 18.51 -1.14
N LEU A 144 17.31 19.15 -0.44
CA LEU A 144 17.38 20.58 -0.13
C LEU A 144 18.55 20.90 0.80
N MET A 145 18.78 20.09 1.83
CA MET A 145 19.90 20.29 2.77
C MET A 145 21.26 20.17 2.06
N ILE A 146 21.42 19.18 1.17
CA ILE A 146 22.63 19.02 0.35
C ILE A 146 22.82 20.26 -0.55
N ASN A 147 21.80 20.62 -1.33
CA ASN A 147 21.90 21.69 -2.32
C ASN A 147 22.04 23.09 -1.70
N THR A 148 21.62 23.27 -0.44
CA THR A 148 21.77 24.53 0.29
C THR A 148 23.01 24.57 1.19
N GLY A 149 23.84 23.53 1.19
CA GLY A 149 25.05 23.45 2.02
C GLY A 149 24.80 23.20 3.51
N ASN A 150 23.58 22.80 3.89
CA ASN A 150 23.18 22.52 5.27
C ASN A 150 23.34 21.04 5.66
N TRP A 151 23.99 20.20 4.84
CA TRP A 151 24.18 18.77 5.11
C TRP A 151 24.92 18.48 6.42
N GLY A 152 25.77 19.40 6.88
CA GLY A 152 26.48 19.27 8.15
C GLY A 152 25.57 19.08 9.37
N LEU A 153 24.29 19.48 9.29
CA LEU A 153 23.29 19.20 10.33
C LEU A 153 22.95 17.70 10.44
N ILE A 154 22.95 16.97 9.31
CA ILE A 154 22.74 15.51 9.29
C ILE A 154 23.99 14.78 9.76
N GLU A 155 25.17 15.23 9.33
CA GLU A 155 26.46 14.66 9.77
C GLU A 155 26.66 14.74 11.29
N GLN A 156 26.07 15.75 11.96
CA GLN A 156 26.08 15.86 13.42
C GLN A 156 25.04 14.97 14.10
N ALA A 157 23.93 14.65 13.43
CA ALA A 157 22.82 13.91 13.99
C ALA A 157 22.98 12.38 13.86
N LEU A 158 23.79 11.92 12.91
CA LEU A 158 23.94 10.49 12.58
C LEU A 158 25.41 10.04 12.63
N PRO A 159 25.65 8.74 12.84
CA PRO A 159 26.96 8.14 12.62
C PRO A 159 27.51 8.46 11.22
N ALA A 160 28.82 8.69 11.12
CA ALA A 160 29.47 9.18 9.90
C ALA A 160 29.25 8.26 8.68
N ASP A 161 29.24 6.95 8.89
CA ASP A 161 28.95 5.93 7.89
C ASP A 161 27.51 6.03 7.38
N GLN A 162 26.53 6.21 8.27
CA GLN A 162 25.13 6.37 7.90
C GLN A 162 24.87 7.69 7.17
N ALA A 163 25.44 8.79 7.65
CA ALA A 163 25.33 10.09 6.99
C ALA A 163 25.94 10.03 5.57
N LYS A 164 27.12 9.40 5.41
CA LYS A 164 27.72 9.22 4.09
C LYS A 164 26.85 8.35 3.18
N GLN A 165 26.33 7.24 3.67
CA GLN A 165 25.47 6.36 2.88
C GLN A 165 24.20 7.07 2.38
N LEU A 166 23.57 7.89 3.22
CA LEU A 166 22.43 8.71 2.83
C LEU A 166 22.82 9.75 1.77
N PHE A 167 23.94 10.44 1.97
CA PHE A 167 24.46 11.41 1.00
C PHE A 167 24.70 10.76 -0.37
N ASP A 168 25.46 9.66 -0.39
CA ASP A 168 25.75 8.91 -1.61
C ASP A 168 24.47 8.43 -2.28
N GLY A 169 23.48 7.97 -1.50
CA GLY A 169 22.17 7.54 -1.99
C GLY A 169 21.37 8.68 -2.65
N MET A 170 21.59 9.93 -2.27
CA MET A 170 20.91 11.08 -2.87
C MET A 170 21.61 11.60 -4.13
N VAL A 171 22.95 11.56 -4.15
CA VAL A 171 23.77 12.14 -5.22
C VAL A 171 24.06 11.15 -6.34
N ASN A 172 24.38 9.90 -5.99
CA ASN A 172 24.87 8.90 -6.96
C ASN A 172 23.78 7.97 -7.50
N THR A 173 22.58 7.99 -6.91
CA THR A 173 21.44 7.22 -7.43
C THR A 173 20.95 7.82 -8.76
N PRO A 174 20.82 7.01 -9.83
CA PRO A 174 20.25 7.50 -11.08
C PRO A 174 18.86 8.11 -10.87
N SER A 175 18.63 9.32 -11.39
CA SER A 175 17.43 10.10 -11.06
C SER A 175 16.10 9.36 -11.28
N TYR A 176 16.00 8.54 -12.34
CA TYR A 176 14.79 7.78 -12.64
C TYR A 176 14.44 6.74 -11.57
N MET A 177 15.40 6.28 -10.76
CA MET A 177 15.14 5.32 -9.68
C MET A 177 14.24 5.91 -8.59
N PHE A 178 14.25 7.24 -8.41
CA PHE A 178 13.31 7.90 -7.50
C PHE A 178 11.86 7.80 -7.99
N LEU A 179 11.58 7.49 -9.27
CA LEU A 179 10.22 7.27 -9.77
C LEU A 179 9.67 5.88 -9.43
N VAL A 180 10.54 4.90 -9.19
CA VAL A 180 10.15 3.51 -8.94
C VAL A 180 9.21 3.42 -7.74
N GLY A 181 9.56 4.07 -6.63
CA GLY A 181 8.69 4.06 -5.44
C GLY A 181 7.32 4.70 -5.67
N GLY A 182 7.22 5.71 -6.55
CA GLY A 182 5.91 6.24 -6.96
C GLY A 182 5.11 5.22 -7.79
N MET A 183 5.75 4.60 -8.78
CA MET A 183 5.13 3.61 -9.66
C MET A 183 4.59 2.40 -8.88
N GLU A 184 5.40 1.83 -7.98
CA GLU A 184 5.04 0.72 -7.10
C GLU A 184 3.74 1.01 -6.32
N ARG A 185 3.57 2.25 -5.83
CA ARG A 185 2.38 2.63 -5.07
C ARG A 185 1.10 2.65 -5.89
N ILE A 186 1.18 2.94 -7.19
CA ILE A 186 0.03 2.82 -8.11
C ILE A 186 -0.39 1.35 -8.22
N PHE A 187 0.58 0.45 -8.32
CA PHE A 187 0.33 -1.00 -8.39
C PHE A 187 -0.26 -1.50 -7.07
N ALA A 188 0.38 -1.18 -5.94
CA ALA A 188 -0.08 -1.57 -4.61
C ALA A 188 -1.51 -1.08 -4.34
N MET A 189 -1.82 0.19 -4.59
CA MET A 189 -3.17 0.73 -4.41
C MET A 189 -4.23 -0.02 -5.22
N THR A 190 -3.90 -0.40 -6.46
CA THR A 190 -4.81 -1.18 -7.32
C THR A 190 -5.09 -2.56 -6.70
N ILE A 191 -4.05 -3.21 -6.17
CA ILE A 191 -4.17 -4.51 -5.48
C ILE A 191 -5.01 -4.38 -4.20
N GLN A 192 -4.77 -3.34 -3.39
CA GLN A 192 -5.53 -3.11 -2.15
C GLN A 192 -7.01 -2.84 -2.40
N VAL A 193 -7.35 -2.17 -3.51
CA VAL A 193 -8.74 -2.01 -3.97
C VAL A 193 -9.37 -3.36 -4.32
N ALA A 194 -8.66 -4.22 -5.05
CA ALA A 194 -9.16 -5.55 -5.40
C ALA A 194 -9.40 -6.43 -4.17
N LEU A 195 -8.44 -6.49 -3.24
CA LEU A 195 -8.54 -7.26 -2.00
C LEU A 195 -9.70 -6.76 -1.13
N SER A 196 -9.85 -5.44 -1.03
CA SER A 196 -10.98 -4.82 -0.30
C SER A 196 -12.34 -5.22 -0.86
N ILE A 197 -12.49 -5.30 -2.19
CA ILE A 197 -13.72 -5.77 -2.85
C ILE A 197 -13.93 -7.27 -2.59
N LEU A 198 -12.87 -8.08 -2.59
CA LEU A 198 -12.96 -9.52 -2.30
C LEU A 198 -13.41 -9.79 -0.86
N VAL A 199 -12.87 -9.07 0.12
CA VAL A 199 -13.32 -9.18 1.51
C VAL A 199 -14.76 -8.71 1.67
N LEU A 200 -15.17 -7.64 0.98
CA LEU A 200 -16.57 -7.23 0.98
C LEU A 200 -17.49 -8.30 0.37
N TYR A 201 -17.04 -8.96 -0.70
CA TYR A 201 -17.74 -10.09 -1.29
C TYR A 201 -17.92 -11.24 -0.27
N ALA A 202 -16.91 -11.51 0.56
CA ALA A 202 -17.00 -12.48 1.66
C ALA A 202 -18.15 -12.16 2.63
N ILE A 203 -18.28 -10.88 3.00
CA ILE A 203 -19.33 -10.37 3.89
C ILE A 203 -20.71 -10.59 3.27
N ARG A 204 -20.89 -10.19 2.00
CA ARG A 204 -22.18 -10.32 1.32
C ARG A 204 -22.60 -11.77 1.10
N ARG A 205 -21.65 -12.64 0.77
CA ARG A 205 -21.90 -14.08 0.59
C ARG A 205 -22.02 -14.83 1.92
N ARG A 206 -21.69 -14.19 3.05
CA ARG A 206 -21.61 -14.80 4.38
C ARG A 206 -20.69 -16.03 4.39
N LYS A 207 -19.60 -15.98 3.62
CA LYS A 207 -18.64 -17.09 3.48
C LYS A 207 -17.24 -16.61 3.80
N PHE A 208 -16.74 -16.97 4.97
CA PHE A 208 -15.44 -16.54 5.48
C PHE A 208 -14.25 -17.04 4.64
N ILE A 209 -14.43 -18.13 3.88
CA ILE A 209 -13.40 -18.68 2.98
C ILE A 209 -12.84 -17.63 1.99
N TYR A 210 -13.64 -16.64 1.58
CA TYR A 210 -13.17 -15.57 0.70
C TYR A 210 -12.23 -14.58 1.40
N VAL A 211 -12.29 -14.45 2.72
CA VAL A 211 -11.28 -13.72 3.51
C VAL A 211 -9.96 -14.49 3.49
N LEU A 212 -10.01 -15.82 3.65
CA LEU A 212 -8.81 -16.66 3.55
C LEU A 212 -8.19 -16.59 2.15
N PHE A 213 -9.00 -16.54 1.09
CA PHE A 213 -8.48 -16.28 -0.26
C PHE A 213 -7.84 -14.90 -0.40
N ALA A 214 -8.39 -13.86 0.23
CA ALA A 214 -7.74 -12.56 0.26
C ALA A 214 -6.38 -12.64 0.97
N VAL A 215 -6.29 -13.34 2.11
CA VAL A 215 -5.01 -13.54 2.83
C VAL A 215 -3.98 -14.25 1.96
N LEU A 216 -4.40 -15.30 1.25
CA LEU A 216 -3.52 -16.05 0.35
C LEU A 216 -3.06 -15.21 -0.85
N LEU A 217 -3.97 -14.43 -1.45
CA LEU A 217 -3.60 -13.54 -2.56
C LEU A 217 -2.66 -12.43 -2.10
N HIS A 218 -2.88 -11.87 -0.92
CA HIS A 218 -2.00 -10.90 -0.30
C HIS A 218 -0.61 -11.49 -0.06
N LEU A 219 -0.54 -12.69 0.54
CA LEU A 219 0.72 -13.42 0.71
C LEU A 219 1.45 -13.61 -0.62
N VAL A 220 0.73 -14.00 -1.68
CA VAL A 220 1.32 -14.19 -3.00
C VAL A 220 1.95 -12.89 -3.49
N VAL A 221 1.28 -11.75 -3.33
CA VAL A 221 1.80 -10.43 -3.75
C VAL A 221 3.03 -10.02 -2.95
N ASP A 222 2.99 -10.14 -1.64
CA ASP A 222 4.02 -9.55 -0.76
C ASP A 222 5.25 -10.43 -0.58
N SER A 223 5.07 -11.74 -0.48
CA SER A 223 6.18 -12.64 -0.10
C SER A 223 7.34 -12.70 -1.09
N PRO A 224 7.14 -12.63 -2.42
CA PRO A 224 8.25 -12.77 -3.37
C PRO A 224 9.11 -11.51 -3.48
N ILE A 225 8.69 -10.36 -2.96
CA ILE A 225 9.32 -9.06 -3.24
C ILE A 225 10.81 -9.04 -2.88
N ILE A 226 11.18 -9.52 -1.68
CA ILE A 226 12.59 -9.55 -1.25
C ILE A 226 13.41 -10.52 -2.11
N PHE A 227 12.86 -11.70 -2.40
CA PHE A 227 13.51 -12.69 -3.23
C PHE A 227 13.72 -12.18 -4.67
N LEU A 228 12.68 -11.63 -5.30
CA LEU A 228 12.74 -11.09 -6.66
C LEU A 228 13.70 -9.90 -6.75
N MET A 229 13.77 -9.04 -5.73
CA MET A 229 14.72 -7.94 -5.70
C MET A 229 16.17 -8.44 -5.79
N GLN A 230 16.50 -9.56 -5.14
CA GLN A 230 17.84 -10.16 -5.21
C GLN A 230 18.12 -10.88 -6.53
N GLN A 231 17.11 -11.57 -7.09
CA GLN A 231 17.30 -12.39 -8.29
C GLN A 231 17.22 -11.60 -9.60
N THR A 232 16.36 -10.58 -9.62
CA THR A 232 15.97 -9.86 -10.85
C THR A 232 16.13 -8.35 -10.75
N GLY A 233 16.55 -7.86 -9.59
CA GLY A 233 16.65 -6.43 -9.30
C GLY A 233 15.29 -5.75 -9.24
N VAL A 234 15.35 -4.42 -9.25
CA VAL A 234 14.17 -3.56 -9.14
C VAL A 234 13.17 -3.81 -10.26
N TRP A 235 13.64 -3.94 -11.51
CA TRP A 235 12.76 -4.02 -12.67
C TRP A 235 11.99 -5.34 -12.78
N GLY A 236 12.61 -6.46 -12.40
CA GLY A 236 11.88 -7.73 -12.34
C GLY A 236 10.85 -7.75 -11.21
N THR A 237 11.16 -7.10 -10.08
CA THR A 237 10.22 -6.93 -8.96
C THR A 237 9.03 -6.05 -9.36
N GLU A 238 9.28 -4.94 -10.05
CA GLU A 238 8.22 -4.06 -10.57
C GLU A 238 7.38 -4.72 -11.67
N ALA A 239 8.00 -5.52 -12.55
CA ALA A 239 7.27 -6.29 -13.55
C ALA A 239 6.30 -7.28 -12.88
N TYR A 240 6.74 -7.94 -11.82
CA TYR A 240 5.88 -8.80 -11.01
C TYR A 240 4.72 -8.03 -10.37
N ALA A 241 5.01 -6.90 -9.69
CA ALA A 241 3.99 -6.06 -9.09
C ALA A 241 2.97 -5.55 -10.12
N MET A 242 3.44 -5.16 -11.30
CA MET A 242 2.59 -4.74 -12.43
C MET A 242 1.65 -5.86 -12.88
N LEU A 243 2.15 -7.10 -13.03
CA LEU A 243 1.30 -8.24 -13.40
C LEU A 243 0.20 -8.50 -12.37
N CYS A 244 0.54 -8.44 -11.07
CA CYS A 244 -0.45 -8.54 -10.00
C CYS A 244 -1.47 -7.39 -10.04
N ALA A 245 -1.01 -6.16 -10.29
CA ALA A 245 -1.89 -5.00 -10.42
C ALA A 245 -2.82 -5.09 -11.64
N VAL A 246 -2.35 -5.64 -12.77
CA VAL A 246 -3.19 -5.91 -13.96
C VAL A 246 -4.27 -6.94 -13.63
N ALA A 247 -3.91 -8.06 -12.97
CA ALA A 247 -4.88 -9.05 -12.52
C ALA A 247 -5.92 -8.45 -11.56
N ALA A 248 -5.46 -7.62 -10.62
CA ALA A 248 -6.31 -6.88 -9.69
C ALA A 248 -7.25 -5.92 -10.42
N ALA A 249 -6.77 -5.14 -11.39
CA ALA A 249 -7.58 -4.24 -12.21
C ALA A 249 -8.67 -4.98 -12.99
N ILE A 250 -8.31 -6.12 -13.61
CA ILE A 250 -9.27 -6.98 -14.30
C ILE A 250 -10.35 -7.48 -13.32
N TYR A 251 -9.96 -7.91 -12.12
CA TYR A 251 -10.89 -8.33 -11.07
C TYR A 251 -11.81 -7.18 -10.61
N ILE A 252 -11.28 -5.98 -10.40
CA ILE A 252 -12.05 -4.78 -10.04
C ILE A 252 -13.15 -4.52 -11.08
N VAL A 253 -12.80 -4.55 -12.37
CA VAL A 253 -13.79 -4.33 -13.44
C VAL A 253 -14.83 -5.44 -13.49
N ARG A 254 -14.41 -6.71 -13.41
CA ARG A 254 -15.32 -7.87 -13.51
C ARG A 254 -16.23 -8.02 -12.30
N SER A 255 -15.75 -7.70 -11.11
CA SER A 255 -16.52 -7.80 -9.86
C SER A 255 -17.74 -6.89 -9.84
N ARG A 256 -17.77 -5.78 -10.61
CA ARG A 256 -18.97 -4.94 -10.77
C ARG A 256 -20.19 -5.74 -11.21
N LYS A 257 -20.02 -6.62 -12.21
CA LYS A 257 -21.11 -7.47 -12.73
C LYS A 257 -21.59 -8.47 -11.69
N VAL A 258 -20.68 -8.98 -10.86
CA VAL A 258 -21.00 -9.92 -9.78
C VAL A 258 -21.85 -9.23 -8.71
N PHE A 259 -21.43 -8.05 -8.26
CA PHE A 259 -22.19 -7.27 -7.26
C PHE A 259 -23.55 -6.84 -7.79
N ALA A 260 -23.64 -6.40 -9.05
CA ALA A 260 -24.92 -6.04 -9.67
C ALA A 260 -25.92 -7.21 -9.70
N ARG A 261 -25.45 -8.43 -9.99
CA ARG A 261 -26.30 -9.64 -9.92
C ARG A 261 -26.75 -9.95 -8.49
N MET A 262 -25.88 -9.74 -7.51
CA MET A 262 -26.22 -9.92 -6.10
C MET A 262 -27.24 -8.88 -5.60
N ASP A 263 -27.19 -7.65 -6.13
CA ASP A 263 -28.18 -6.61 -5.83
C ASP A 263 -29.55 -6.95 -6.43
N ALA A 264 -29.58 -7.47 -7.66
CA ALA A 264 -30.82 -7.89 -8.31
C ALA A 264 -31.54 -9.04 -7.58
N GLN A 265 -30.78 -9.96 -6.97
CA GLN A 265 -31.33 -11.10 -6.22
C GLN A 265 -31.94 -10.72 -4.85
N VAL A 266 -31.72 -9.49 -4.37
CA VAL A 266 -32.22 -9.01 -3.06
C VAL A 266 -33.48 -8.17 -3.19
N GLN A 267 -33.89 -7.77 -4.41
CA GLN A 267 -35.18 -7.10 -4.60
C GLN A 267 -36.34 -8.08 -4.34
N PRO A 268 -37.41 -7.66 -3.64
CA PRO A 268 -38.51 -8.55 -3.30
C PRO A 268 -39.25 -9.00 -4.57
N ILE A 269 -39.71 -10.26 -4.54
CA ILE A 269 -40.74 -10.77 -5.46
C ILE A 269 -41.89 -9.77 -5.44
N ASN A 270 -42.28 -9.29 -6.62
CA ASN A 270 -43.38 -8.35 -6.79
C ASN A 270 -44.66 -8.98 -6.19
N PRO A 271 -45.32 -8.37 -5.18
CA PRO A 271 -46.55 -8.92 -4.59
C PRO A 271 -47.77 -8.88 -5.53
N ALA A 272 -47.57 -8.63 -6.83
CA ALA A 272 -48.62 -8.44 -7.82
C ALA A 272 -48.87 -9.66 -8.73
N GLU A 273 -48.29 -10.83 -8.45
CA GLU A 273 -48.72 -12.08 -9.11
C GLU A 273 -49.81 -12.77 -8.28
N PRO A 274 -51.08 -12.80 -8.76
CA PRO A 274 -52.11 -13.59 -8.12
C PRO A 274 -51.84 -15.09 -8.36
N VAL A 275 -52.00 -15.87 -7.29
CA VAL A 275 -51.98 -17.34 -7.26
C VAL A 275 -53.14 -17.90 -8.07
#